data_AF-A0A8T5R6Z5-F1
#
_entry.id   AF-A0A8T5R6Z5-F1
#
_cell.length_a   1.000
_cell.length_b   1.000
_cell.length_c   1.000
_cell.angle_alpha   90.00
_cell.angle_beta   90.00
_cell.angle_gamma   90.00
#
_symmetry.space_group_name_H-M   'P 1'
#
loop_
_entity.id
_entity.type
_entity.pdbx_description
1 polymer ?
#
loop_
_entity_poly.entity_id
_entity_poly.type
_entity_poly.pdbx_seq_one_letter_code
_entity_poly.pdbx_strand_id
1 'polypeptide(L)'
;MQKKAESNQNDRDKAEKDLSLNVWTLVFVIIGFVASWLNMTYIQDAPRSIEVLAFLSIIFTTMIPGIIIALVNRYWGYGYLIGFATAGIPFLIIVDLFIGGYTFATTLFIFIILWLIFWKAWRSLSSIRTGSLEEEPIKKL
;
A
#
# COMPACT_ATOMS: atom_id res chain seq x y z
N MET A 1 -25.94 -18.86 -28.57
CA MET A 1 -24.46 -18.83 -28.71
C MET A 1 -23.82 -17.54 -28.19
N GLN A 2 -24.48 -16.38 -28.28
CA GLN A 2 -23.95 -15.09 -27.78
C GLN A 2 -23.60 -15.06 -26.27
N LYS A 3 -24.44 -15.61 -25.38
CA LYS A 3 -24.18 -15.64 -23.92
C LYS A 3 -22.86 -16.34 -23.50
N LYS A 4 -22.38 -17.31 -24.28
CA LYS A 4 -21.13 -18.06 -23.98
C LYS A 4 -19.88 -17.31 -24.46
N ALA A 5 -20.03 -16.44 -25.46
CA ALA A 5 -18.95 -15.58 -25.94
C ALA A 5 -18.74 -14.38 -24.99
N GLU A 6 -19.82 -13.77 -24.50
CA GLU A 6 -19.76 -12.68 -23.52
C GLU A 6 -19.19 -13.11 -22.17
N SER A 7 -19.53 -14.31 -21.66
CA SER A 7 -18.96 -14.81 -20.40
C SER A 7 -17.44 -15.05 -20.51
N ASN A 8 -17.00 -15.66 -21.61
CA ASN A 8 -15.57 -15.93 -21.85
C ASN A 8 -14.74 -14.64 -22.04
N GLN A 9 -15.35 -13.58 -22.55
CA GLN A 9 -14.68 -12.29 -22.73
C GLN A 9 -14.55 -11.56 -21.38
N ASN A 10 -15.61 -11.57 -20.56
CA ASN A 10 -15.59 -10.98 -19.22
C ASN A 10 -14.60 -11.68 -18.27
N ASP A 11 -14.46 -13.01 -18.37
CA ASP A 11 -13.49 -13.78 -17.59
C ASP A 11 -12.03 -13.49 -17.98
N ARG A 12 -11.76 -13.26 -19.28
CA ARG A 12 -10.44 -12.87 -19.78
C ARG A 12 -10.05 -11.46 -19.35
N ASP A 13 -10.97 -10.50 -19.51
CA ASP A 13 -10.74 -9.10 -19.12
C ASP A 13 -10.50 -8.96 -17.62
N LYS A 14 -11.17 -9.79 -16.81
CA LYS A 14 -10.94 -9.86 -15.36
C LYS A 14 -9.56 -10.45 -15.03
N ALA A 15 -9.18 -11.54 -15.70
CA ALA A 15 -7.87 -12.17 -15.49
C ALA A 15 -6.70 -11.24 -15.86
N GLU A 16 -6.82 -10.48 -16.95
CA GLU A 16 -5.80 -9.50 -17.35
C GLU A 16 -5.68 -8.34 -16.35
N LYS A 17 -6.82 -7.83 -15.84
CA LYS A 17 -6.82 -6.82 -14.78
C LYS A 17 -6.16 -7.33 -13.50
N ASP A 18 -6.50 -8.53 -13.04
CA ASP A 18 -5.91 -9.13 -11.84
C ASP A 18 -4.40 -9.37 -12.00
N LEU A 19 -3.98 -9.82 -13.19
CA LEU A 19 -2.56 -9.99 -13.51
C LEU A 19 -1.82 -8.65 -13.51
N SER A 20 -2.39 -7.62 -14.13
CA SER A 20 -1.79 -6.28 -14.16
C SER A 20 -1.67 -5.67 -12.74
N LEU A 21 -2.67 -5.90 -11.87
CA LEU A 21 -2.63 -5.49 -10.47
C LEU A 21 -1.49 -6.17 -9.71
N ASN A 22 -1.27 -7.47 -9.94
CA ASN A 22 -0.16 -8.21 -9.34
C ASN A 22 1.20 -7.67 -9.80
N VAL A 23 1.38 -7.42 -11.10
CA VAL A 23 2.65 -6.91 -11.64
C VAL A 23 2.96 -5.52 -11.09
N TRP A 24 1.99 -4.60 -11.10
CA TRP A 24 2.20 -3.25 -10.57
C TRP A 24 2.45 -3.26 -9.06
N THR A 25 1.74 -4.10 -8.30
CA THR A 25 1.99 -4.25 -6.87
C THR A 25 3.43 -4.69 -6.61
N LEU A 26 3.96 -5.65 -7.38
CA LEU A 26 5.35 -6.09 -7.29
C LEU A 26 6.33 -4.95 -7.62
N VAL A 27 6.05 -4.15 -8.66
CA VAL A 27 6.87 -2.97 -8.99
C VAL A 27 6.93 -2.00 -7.80
N PHE A 28 5.80 -1.73 -7.15
CA PHE A 28 5.77 -0.86 -5.97
C PHE A 28 6.49 -1.46 -4.76
N VAL A 29 6.49 -2.79 -4.59
CA VAL A 29 7.33 -3.45 -3.58
C VAL A 29 8.81 -3.15 -3.84
N ILE A 30 9.28 -3.28 -5.08
CA ILE A 30 10.68 -3.01 -5.43
C ILE A 30 11.02 -1.52 -5.19
N ILE A 31 10.13 -0.61 -5.60
CA ILE A 31 10.31 0.83 -5.38
C ILE A 31 10.38 1.16 -3.89
N GLY A 32 9.47 0.60 -3.08
CA GLY A 32 9.47 0.78 -1.63
C GLY A 32 10.74 0.26 -0.97
N PHE A 33 11.22 -0.90 -1.43
CA PHE A 33 12.47 -1.47 -0.95
C PHE A 33 13.67 -0.55 -1.23
N VAL A 34 13.82 -0.09 -2.47
CA VAL A 34 14.91 0.80 -2.86
C VAL A 34 14.83 2.15 -2.14
N ALA A 35 13.63 2.73 -2.02
CA ALA A 35 13.42 3.99 -1.31
C ALA A 35 13.80 3.90 0.17
N SER A 36 13.40 2.80 0.83
CA SER A 36 13.76 2.52 2.22
C SER A 36 15.26 2.32 2.39
N TRP A 37 15.89 1.54 1.50
CA TRP A 37 17.32 1.31 1.53
C TRP A 37 18.12 2.61 1.43
N LEU A 38 17.79 3.45 0.44
CA LEU A 38 18.43 4.75 0.27
C LEU A 38 18.21 5.65 1.50
N ASN A 39 17.00 5.68 2.05
CA ASN A 39 16.70 6.49 3.23
C ASN A 39 17.54 6.06 4.45
N MET A 40 17.64 4.76 4.72
CA MET A 40 18.47 4.25 5.82
C MET A 40 19.96 4.53 5.60
N THR A 41 20.48 4.43 4.37
CA THR A 41 21.86 4.82 4.06
C THR A 41 22.09 6.32 4.34
N TYR A 42 21.15 7.19 3.96
CA TYR A 42 21.25 8.62 4.29
C TYR A 42 21.25 8.89 5.80
N ILE A 43 20.51 8.11 6.58
CA ILE A 43 20.50 8.22 8.04
C ILE A 43 21.84 7.77 8.63
N GLN A 44 22.41 6.70 8.10
CA GLN A 44 23.69 6.17 8.55
C GLN A 44 24.83 7.19 8.37
N ASP A 45 24.81 7.94 7.27
CA ASP A 45 25.82 8.98 6.97
C ASP A 45 25.50 10.34 7.61
N ALA A 46 24.38 10.47 8.33
CA ALA A 46 23.94 11.74 8.89
C ALA A 46 24.81 12.18 10.11
N PRO A 47 25.17 13.47 10.21
CA PRO A 47 25.81 14.01 11.41
C PRO A 47 24.93 13.84 12.66
N ARG A 48 25.53 13.57 13.82
CA ARG A 48 24.81 13.42 15.11
C ARG A 48 23.89 14.59 15.47
N SER A 49 24.17 15.80 14.98
CA SER A 49 23.35 16.98 15.23
C SER A 49 21.96 16.92 14.59
N ILE A 50 21.75 16.09 13.57
CA ILE A 50 20.48 15.96 12.85
C ILE A 50 19.88 14.56 12.94
N GLU A 51 20.39 13.70 13.82
CA GLU A 51 20.02 12.29 13.91
C GLU A 51 18.50 12.09 14.13
N VAL A 52 17.89 12.89 15.01
CA VAL A 52 16.44 12.85 15.25
C VAL A 52 15.64 13.20 13.99
N LEU A 53 16.09 14.20 13.22
CA LEU A 53 15.44 14.60 11.96
C LEU A 53 15.64 13.52 10.88
N ALA A 54 16.79 12.85 10.90
CA ALA A 54 17.10 11.75 9.99
C ALA A 54 16.13 10.58 10.23
N PHE A 55 15.88 10.19 11.49
CA PHE A 55 14.87 9.18 11.82
C PHE A 55 13.44 9.62 11.46
N LEU A 56 13.11 10.91 11.64
CA LEU A 56 11.81 11.45 11.24
C LEU A 56 11.59 11.37 9.72
N SER A 57 12.67 11.38 8.94
CA SER A 57 12.58 11.23 7.48
C SER A 57 11.94 9.90 7.08
N ILE A 58 12.17 8.81 7.83
CA ILE A 58 11.55 7.48 7.59
C ILE A 58 10.03 7.60 7.58
N ILE A 59 9.46 8.33 8.54
CA ILE A 59 8.01 8.52 8.63
C ILE A 59 7.50 9.25 7.39
N PHE A 60 8.15 10.35 7.00
CA PHE A 60 7.73 11.13 5.85
C PHE A 60 7.89 10.40 4.51
N THR A 61 9.03 9.73 4.30
CA THR A 61 9.30 8.95 3.07
C THR A 61 8.46 7.69 2.98
N THR A 62 7.95 7.18 4.11
CA THR A 62 6.99 6.07 4.12
C THR A 62 5.56 6.57 3.89
N MET A 63 5.12 7.56 4.68
CA MET A 63 3.72 8.00 4.70
C MET A 63 3.32 8.76 3.44
N ILE A 64 4.10 9.75 3.02
CA ILE A 64 3.69 10.64 1.92
C ILE A 64 3.55 9.84 0.61
N PRO A 65 4.57 9.10 0.15
CA PRO A 65 4.43 8.29 -1.05
C PRO A 65 3.41 7.16 -0.85
N GLY A 66 3.42 6.49 0.31
CA GLY A 66 2.50 5.39 0.60
C GLY A 66 1.02 5.81 0.51
N ILE A 67 0.67 6.97 1.04
CA ILE A 67 -0.70 7.52 0.97
C ILE A 67 -1.04 7.94 -0.46
N ILE A 68 -0.16 8.68 -1.14
CA ILE A 68 -0.39 9.14 -2.53
C ILE A 68 -0.66 7.94 -3.45
N ILE A 69 0.18 6.90 -3.36
CA ILE A 69 0.03 5.69 -4.16
C ILE A 69 -1.26 4.94 -3.76
N ALA A 70 -1.55 4.82 -2.46
CA ALA A 70 -2.74 4.12 -1.98
C ALA A 70 -4.07 4.79 -2.40
N LEU A 71 -4.08 6.12 -2.59
CA LEU A 71 -5.23 6.85 -3.12
C LEU A 71 -5.50 6.51 -4.59
N VAL A 72 -4.46 6.26 -5.39
CA VAL A 72 -4.60 5.80 -6.78
C VAL A 72 -4.99 4.32 -6.82
N ASN A 73 -4.24 3.49 -6.10
CA ASN A 73 -4.52 2.07 -5.96
C ASN A 73 -3.99 1.57 -4.62
N ARG A 74 -4.92 1.14 -3.77
CA ARG A 74 -4.61 0.66 -2.42
C ARG A 74 -3.62 -0.50 -2.39
N TYR A 75 -3.71 -1.45 -3.32
CA TYR A 75 -2.80 -2.60 -3.38
C TYR A 75 -1.37 -2.17 -3.73
N TRP A 76 -1.22 -1.16 -4.59
CA TRP A 76 0.09 -0.59 -4.92
C TRP A 76 0.70 0.12 -3.70
N GLY A 77 -0.11 0.87 -2.96
CA GLY A 77 0.33 1.48 -1.70
C GLY A 77 0.75 0.43 -0.68
N TYR A 78 0.03 -0.70 -0.59
CA TYR A 78 0.42 -1.83 0.24
C TYR A 78 1.73 -2.46 -0.23
N GLY A 79 1.90 -2.65 -1.54
CA GLY A 79 3.16 -3.10 -2.13
C GLY A 79 4.32 -2.22 -1.71
N TYR A 80 4.18 -0.89 -1.86
CA TYR A 80 5.18 0.09 -1.42
C TYR A 80 5.55 -0.06 0.06
N LEU A 81 4.56 -0.09 0.95
CA LEU A 81 4.79 -0.21 2.40
C LEU A 81 5.43 -1.54 2.79
N ILE A 82 5.04 -2.65 2.14
CA ILE A 82 5.64 -3.96 2.35
C ILE A 82 7.10 -3.93 1.92
N GLY A 83 7.40 -3.42 0.72
CA GLY A 83 8.78 -3.28 0.23
C GLY A 83 9.63 -2.42 1.16
N PHE A 84 9.06 -1.31 1.62
CA PHE A 84 9.74 -0.39 2.53
C PHE A 84 10.07 -1.05 3.87
N ALA A 85 9.14 -1.82 4.44
CA ALA A 85 9.37 -2.58 5.68
C ALA A 85 10.40 -3.69 5.46
N THR A 86 10.26 -4.47 4.38
CA THR A 86 11.13 -5.63 4.14
C THR A 86 12.57 -5.23 3.89
N ALA A 87 12.87 -4.03 3.39
CA ALA A 87 14.24 -3.50 3.31
C ALA A 87 14.90 -3.30 4.69
N GLY A 88 14.11 -2.99 5.73
CA GLY A 88 14.61 -2.87 7.09
C GLY A 88 15.17 -4.17 7.66
N ILE A 89 14.67 -5.33 7.21
CA ILE A 89 15.12 -6.65 7.67
C ILE A 89 16.57 -6.96 7.27
N PRO A 90 16.98 -6.93 5.98
CA PRO A 90 18.38 -7.11 5.63
C PRO A 90 19.23 -5.99 6.26
N PHE A 91 18.80 -4.73 6.24
CA PHE A 91 19.58 -3.64 6.84
C PHE A 91 19.87 -3.87 8.34
N LEU A 92 18.87 -4.39 9.07
CA LEU A 92 19.00 -4.79 10.48
C LEU A 92 20.08 -5.86 10.69
N ILE A 93 20.20 -6.82 9.77
CA ILE A 93 21.10 -7.96 9.90
C ILE A 93 22.52 -7.61 9.43
N ILE A 94 22.66 -6.84 8.35
CA ILE A 94 23.93 -6.67 7.64
C ILE A 94 24.57 -5.27 7.79
N VAL A 95 23.83 -4.25 8.22
CA VAL A 95 24.34 -2.87 8.27
C VAL A 95 24.22 -2.26 9.66
N ASP A 96 23.00 -2.06 10.16
CA ASP A 96 22.75 -1.45 11.46
C ASP A 96 21.43 -1.92 12.07
N LEU A 97 21.54 -2.52 13.27
CA LEU A 97 20.42 -3.09 14.03
C LEU A 97 19.35 -2.05 14.36
N PHE A 98 19.75 -0.85 14.79
CA PHE A 98 18.82 0.18 15.25
C PHE A 98 18.10 0.83 14.08
N ILE A 99 18.82 1.20 13.03
CA ILE A 99 18.23 1.85 11.85
C ILE A 99 17.28 0.88 11.14
N GLY A 100 17.73 -0.36 10.89
CA GLY A 100 16.90 -1.38 10.24
C GLY A 100 15.67 -1.77 11.07
N GLY A 101 15.86 -1.96 12.38
CA GLY A 101 14.77 -2.32 13.30
C GLY A 101 13.73 -1.21 13.46
N TYR A 102 14.16 0.03 13.61
CA TYR A 102 13.27 1.19 13.67
C TYR A 102 12.48 1.35 12.36
N THR A 103 13.16 1.20 11.22
CA THR A 103 12.53 1.28 9.89
C THR A 103 11.45 0.22 9.71
N PHE A 104 11.76 -1.04 10.03
CA PHE A 104 10.81 -2.14 9.94
C PHE A 104 9.59 -1.92 10.86
N ALA A 105 9.83 -1.63 12.14
CA ALA A 105 8.77 -1.45 13.13
C ALA A 105 7.85 -0.26 12.80
N THR A 106 8.45 0.88 12.45
CA THR A 106 7.73 2.12 12.10
C THR A 106 6.86 1.92 10.86
N THR A 107 7.41 1.28 9.83
CA THR A 107 6.68 1.02 8.58
C THR A 107 5.54 0.04 8.80
N LEU A 108 5.76 -1.03 9.59
CA LEU A 108 4.73 -2.00 9.92
C LEU A 108 3.58 -1.34 10.70
N PHE A 109 3.91 -0.45 11.64
CA PHE A 109 2.92 0.31 12.40
C PHE A 109 2.10 1.23 11.49
N ILE A 110 2.75 1.98 10.59
CA ILE A 110 2.09 2.83 9.60
C ILE A 110 1.19 1.99 8.67
N PHE A 111 1.67 0.84 8.22
CA PHE A 111 0.90 -0.07 7.38
C PHE A 111 -0.39 -0.53 8.06
N ILE A 112 -0.32 -0.91 9.35
CA ILE A 112 -1.50 -1.31 10.12
C ILE A 112 -2.49 -0.15 10.24
N ILE A 113 -2.02 1.07 10.55
CA ILE A 113 -2.88 2.25 10.65
C ILE A 113 -3.60 2.52 9.32
N LEU A 114 -2.85 2.57 8.22
CA LEU A 114 -3.43 2.81 6.89
C LEU A 114 -4.40 1.70 6.51
N TRP A 115 -4.07 0.45 6.80
CA TRP A 115 -4.96 -0.67 6.55
C TRP A 115 -6.26 -0.54 7.33
N LEU A 116 -6.24 -0.18 8.61
CA LEU A 116 -7.44 0.03 9.41
C LEU A 116 -8.31 1.18 8.86
N ILE A 117 -7.69 2.28 8.43
CA ILE A 117 -8.40 3.43 7.82
C ILE A 117 -9.11 2.97 6.54
N PHE A 118 -8.39 2.32 5.63
CA PHE A 118 -8.97 1.83 4.37
C PHE A 118 -10.02 0.73 4.58
N TRP A 119 -9.84 -0.11 5.60
CA TRP A 119 -10.83 -1.12 5.98
C TRP A 119 -12.14 -0.47 6.43
N LYS A 120 -12.04 0.55 7.28
CA LYS A 120 -13.20 1.30 7.79
C LYS A 120 -13.89 2.08 6.66
N ALA A 121 -13.12 2.77 5.81
CA ALA A 121 -13.65 3.51 4.66
C ALA A 121 -14.38 2.59 3.67
N TRP A 122 -13.82 1.41 3.38
CA TRP A 122 -14.46 0.42 2.51
C TRP A 122 -15.81 -0.07 3.04
N ARG A 123 -15.89 -0.41 4.33
CA ARG A 123 -17.17 -0.82 4.96
C ARG A 123 -18.22 0.29 4.91
N SER A 124 -17.81 1.54 5.10
CA SER A 124 -18.72 2.69 5.03
C SER A 124 -19.33 2.85 3.63
N LEU A 125 -18.52 2.69 2.57
CA LEU A 125 -18.99 2.83 1.18
C LEU A 125 -19.89 1.67 0.76
N SER A 126 -19.57 0.44 1.20
CA SER A 126 -20.41 -0.73 0.93
C SER A 126 -21.81 -0.59 1.54
N SER A 127 -21.92 0.06 2.70
CA SER A 127 -23.21 0.27 3.38
C SER A 127 -24.14 1.19 2.57
N ILE A 128 -23.60 2.20 1.89
CA ILE A 128 -24.39 3.16 1.10
C ILE A 128 -24.95 2.49 -0.16
N ARG A 129 -24.17 1.61 -0.79
CA ARG A 129 -24.57 0.90 -2.01
C ARG A 129 -25.72 -0.08 -1.79
N THR A 130 -25.83 -0.67 -0.60
CA THR A 130 -26.91 -1.61 -0.28
C THR A 130 -28.23 -0.89 0.02
N GLY A 131 -28.19 0.29 0.65
CA GLY A 131 -29.41 1.06 0.95
C GLY A 131 -30.11 1.65 -0.27
N SER A 132 -29.37 2.00 -1.33
CA SER A 132 -29.95 2.58 -2.56
C SER A 132 -30.66 1.57 -3.48
N LEU A 133 -30.56 0.27 -3.21
CA LEU A 133 -31.18 -0.79 -4.04
C LEU A 133 -32.52 -1.28 -3.48
N GLU A 134 -32.95 -0.81 -2.31
CA GLU A 134 -34.24 -1.20 -1.69
C GLU A 134 -35.36 -0.15 -1.87
N GLU A 135 -35.07 1.04 -2.42
CA GLU A 135 -36.07 2.12 -2.59
C GLU A 135 -36.76 2.18 -3.97
N GLU A 136 -37.09 1.03 -4.58
CA GLU A 136 -38.15 1.03 -5.61
C GLU A 136 -39.10 -0.17 -5.47
N PRO A 137 -40.23 -0.01 -4.77
CA PRO A 137 -41.48 -0.62 -5.18
C PRO A 137 -42.27 0.41 -5.97
N ILE A 138 -42.23 0.29 -7.30
CA ILE A 138 -43.23 0.89 -8.18
C ILE A 138 -44.61 0.35 -7.74
N LYS A 139 -45.41 1.21 -7.12
CA LYS A 139 -46.87 1.10 -7.15
C LYS A 139 -47.43 2.37 -7.78
N LYS A 140 -47.53 2.33 -9.10
CA LYS A 140 -48.40 3.22 -9.88
C LYS A 140 -49.84 2.99 -9.42
N LEU A 141 -50.55 4.10 -9.18
CA LEU A 141 -52.00 4.18 -9.02
C LEU A 141 -52.73 3.55 -10.21
#